data_AF-K9W1Y6-F1
#
_entry.id   AF-K9W1Y6-F1
#
_cell.length_a   1.000
_cell.length_b   1.000
_cell.length_c   1.000
_cell.angle_alpha   90.00
_cell.angle_beta   90.00
_cell.angle_gamma   90.00
#
_symmetry.space_group_name_H-M   'P 1'
#
loop_
_entity.id
_entity.type
_entity.pdbx_description
1 polymer ?
#
loop_
_entity_poly.entity_id
_entity_poly.type
_entity_poly.pdbx_seq_one_letter_code
_entity_poly.pdbx_strand_id
1 'polypeptide(L)'
;MNNQFRPLDSESEENDIAVLFSETGSIFKVGQLISAFNEVLKDQALYTLRQILGSKGIIPDDVFERACDCEILKPGSKGWKKGRVKIRISLEFCPDEPEDTETPENNQPETNEPESPLDDLRRMINEQT
;
A
#
# COMPACT_ATOMS: atom_id res chain seq x y z
N MET A 1 11.56 -12.57 -11.64
CA MET A 1 11.34 -11.71 -10.45
C MET A 1 10.26 -10.71 -10.84
N ASN A 2 9.08 -10.82 -10.24
CA ASN A 2 8.00 -9.88 -10.47
C ASN A 2 8.25 -8.66 -9.57
N ASN A 3 8.75 -7.56 -10.14
CA ASN A 3 9.00 -6.32 -9.39
C ASN A 3 7.71 -5.49 -9.26
N GLN A 4 6.67 -6.09 -8.69
CA GLN A 4 5.38 -5.42 -8.52
C GLN A 4 5.29 -4.82 -7.12
N PHE A 5 5.61 -3.53 -7.03
CA PHE A 5 5.39 -2.74 -5.82
C PHE A 5 3.89 -2.54 -5.59
N ARG A 6 3.47 -2.67 -4.33
CA ARG A 6 2.11 -2.39 -3.89
C ARG A 6 2.13 -1.35 -2.78
N PRO A 7 1.22 -0.35 -2.80
CA PRO A 7 1.11 0.61 -1.72
C PRO A 7 0.63 -0.09 -0.45
N LEU A 8 1.31 0.19 0.65
CA LEU A 8 0.88 -0.16 1.99
C LEU A 8 -0.06 0.94 2.47
N ASP A 9 -1.31 0.58 2.75
CA ASP A 9 -2.33 1.51 3.20
C ASP A 9 -2.59 1.37 4.71
N SER A 10 -2.72 2.50 5.39
CA SER A 10 -3.00 2.56 6.83
C SER A 10 -4.44 2.18 7.21
N GLU A 11 -5.28 1.81 6.25
CA GLU A 11 -6.67 1.40 6.48
C GLU A 11 -6.87 -0.11 6.30
N SER A 12 -5.80 -0.83 5.91
CA SER A 12 -5.80 -2.29 5.73
C SER A 12 -5.48 -3.00 7.05
N GLU A 13 -5.68 -4.33 7.09
CA GLU A 13 -5.21 -5.23 8.16
C GLU A 13 -3.68 -5.18 8.36
N GLU A 14 -2.99 -4.50 7.45
CA GLU A 14 -1.55 -4.31 7.35
C GLU A 14 -0.94 -3.32 8.36
N ASN A 15 -1.76 -2.61 9.14
CA ASN A 15 -1.26 -1.61 10.11
C ASN A 15 -0.30 -2.19 11.16
N ASP A 16 -0.55 -3.43 11.59
CA ASP A 16 0.27 -4.13 12.58
C ASP A 16 1.43 -4.93 11.96
N ILE A 17 1.60 -4.88 10.64
CA ILE A 17 2.76 -5.47 9.96
C ILE A 17 4.02 -4.72 10.37
N ALA A 18 5.11 -5.47 10.54
CA ALA A 18 6.42 -4.93 10.85
C ALA A 18 7.32 -4.91 9.60
N VAL A 19 8.03 -3.80 9.38
CA VAL A 19 9.11 -3.69 8.39
C VAL A 19 10.44 -3.69 9.11
N LEU A 20 11.33 -4.60 8.71
CA LEU A 20 12.73 -4.65 9.15
C LEU A 20 13.61 -4.03 8.07
N PHE A 21 14.38 -3.01 8.44
CA PHE A 21 15.45 -2.48 7.60
C PHE A 21 16.74 -3.22 7.92
N SER A 22 17.10 -4.22 7.10
CA SER A 22 18.24 -5.11 7.35
C SER A 22 19.58 -4.37 7.53
N GLU A 23 19.76 -3.23 6.86
CA GLU A 23 20.98 -2.42 6.95
C GLU A 23 21.15 -1.77 8.34
N THR A 24 20.06 -1.38 8.99
CA THR A 24 20.08 -0.67 10.27
C THR A 24 19.65 -1.56 11.45
N GLY A 25 19.11 -2.74 11.16
CA GLY A 25 18.48 -3.62 12.15
C GLY A 25 17.21 -3.04 12.79
N SER A 26 16.67 -1.94 12.26
CA SER A 26 15.52 -1.25 12.85
C SER A 26 14.20 -1.87 12.39
N ILE A 27 13.27 -2.02 13.33
CA ILE A 27 11.95 -2.59 13.07
C ILE A 27 10.90 -1.53 13.39
N PHE A 28 9.96 -1.31 12.47
CA PHE A 28 8.85 -0.38 12.64
C PHE A 28 7.53 -1.03 12.26
N LYS A 29 6.45 -0.66 12.94
CA LYS A 29 5.11 -0.97 12.44
C LYS A 29 4.83 -0.12 11.20
N VAL A 30 4.27 -0.74 10.16
CA VAL A 30 3.87 -0.08 8.91
C VAL A 30 2.96 1.10 9.20
N GLY A 31 1.90 0.89 10.01
CA GLY A 31 0.97 1.96 10.35
C GLY A 31 1.63 3.15 11.07
N GLN A 32 2.58 2.89 11.96
CA GLN A 32 3.35 3.95 12.64
C GLN A 32 4.24 4.71 11.66
N LEU A 33 4.90 4.00 10.76
CA LEU A 33 5.77 4.59 9.75
C LEU A 33 4.94 5.47 8.79
N ILE A 34 3.84 4.96 8.24
CA ILE A 34 2.93 5.71 7.36
C ILE A 34 2.37 6.94 8.06
N SER A 35 1.95 6.82 9.31
CA SER A 35 1.41 7.95 10.08
C SER A 35 2.47 9.04 10.26
N ALA A 36 3.67 8.67 10.73
CA ALA A 36 4.78 9.60 10.89
C ALA A 36 5.18 10.25 9.55
N PHE A 37 5.20 9.47 8.47
CA PHE A 37 5.46 9.97 7.13
C PHE A 37 4.41 10.99 6.68
N ASN A 38 3.11 10.70 6.86
CA ASN A 38 2.03 11.59 6.45
C ASN A 38 2.00 12.89 7.26
N GLU A 39 2.25 12.83 8.57
CA GLU A 39 2.31 14.01 9.43
C GLU A 39 3.49 14.90 9.09
N VAL A 40 4.68 14.33 8.90
CA VAL A 40 5.90 15.12 8.70
C VAL A 40 6.06 15.57 7.25
N LEU A 41 5.83 14.68 6.28
CA LEU A 41 6.18 14.98 4.89
C LEU A 41 5.25 15.99 4.24
N LYS A 42 3.95 16.04 4.57
CA LYS A 42 3.05 16.97 3.87
C LYS A 42 3.52 18.42 4.03
N ASP A 43 3.78 18.83 5.26
CA ASP A 43 4.19 20.20 5.58
C ASP A 43 5.64 20.46 5.14
N GLN A 44 6.57 19.54 5.44
CA GLN A 44 7.98 19.70 5.07
C GLN A 44 8.18 19.67 3.55
N ALA A 45 7.47 18.79 2.82
CA ALA A 45 7.58 18.70 1.37
C ALA A 45 7.00 19.94 0.69
N LEU A 46 5.84 20.44 1.13
CA LEU A 46 5.29 21.69 0.60
C LEU A 46 6.22 22.87 0.84
N TYR A 47 6.73 23.01 2.06
CA TYR A 47 7.67 24.06 2.40
C TYR A 47 8.93 24.01 1.53
N THR A 48 9.53 22.82 1.41
CA THR A 48 10.74 22.62 0.61
C THR A 48 10.50 22.86 -0.88
N LEU A 49 9.40 22.35 -1.43
CA LEU A 49 9.01 22.57 -2.82
C LEU A 49 8.84 24.07 -3.11
N ARG A 50 8.22 24.83 -2.19
CA ARG A 50 8.07 26.28 -2.32
C ARG A 50 9.41 27.00 -2.31
N GLN A 51 10.36 26.58 -1.47
CA GLN A 51 11.71 27.17 -1.46
C GLN A 51 12.46 26.88 -2.77
N ILE A 52 12.38 25.65 -3.29
CA ILE A 52 13.05 25.25 -4.54
C ILE A 52 12.43 25.94 -5.77
N LEU A 53 11.10 26.04 -5.81
CA LEU A 53 10.39 26.73 -6.88
C LEU A 53 10.59 28.24 -6.77
N GLY A 54 10.68 28.79 -5.57
CA GLY A 54 10.94 30.20 -5.32
C GLY A 54 9.97 31.10 -6.08
N SER A 55 10.52 31.94 -6.96
CA SER A 55 9.73 32.85 -7.81
C SER A 55 9.12 32.19 -9.05
N LYS A 56 9.41 30.91 -9.32
CA LYS A 56 8.93 30.20 -10.52
C LYS A 56 7.46 29.79 -10.41
N GLY A 57 6.89 29.79 -9.21
CA GLY A 57 5.47 29.50 -9.00
C GLY A 57 5.16 29.00 -7.60
N ILE A 58 3.86 28.94 -7.30
CA ILE A 58 3.32 28.46 -6.02
C ILE A 58 2.48 27.21 -6.29
N ILE A 59 2.68 26.19 -5.47
CA ILE A 59 1.82 25.00 -5.44
C ILE A 59 0.73 25.22 -4.36
N PRO A 60 -0.55 24.90 -4.65
CA PRO A 60 -1.61 24.94 -3.65
C PRO A 60 -1.28 24.14 -2.39
N ASP A 61 -1.69 24.63 -1.22
CA ASP A 61 -1.46 23.94 0.07
C ASP A 61 -2.16 22.57 0.13
N ASP A 62 -3.32 22.44 -0.51
CA ASP A 62 -4.17 21.26 -0.46
C ASP A 62 -3.89 20.22 -1.56
N VAL A 63 -2.79 20.38 -2.31
CA VAL A 63 -2.43 19.49 -3.44
C VAL A 63 -2.17 18.03 -3.04
N PHE A 64 -1.86 17.80 -1.75
CA PHE A 64 -1.69 16.48 -1.16
C PHE A 64 -3.00 15.84 -0.72
N GLU A 65 -4.03 16.64 -0.46
CA GLU A 65 -5.32 16.19 0.05
C GLU A 65 -6.30 15.93 -1.10
N ARG A 66 -6.32 16.82 -2.09
CA ARG A 66 -7.26 16.75 -3.22
C ARG A 66 -6.59 17.00 -4.56
N ALA A 67 -7.35 16.74 -5.62
CA ALA A 67 -6.97 17.13 -6.96
C ALA A 67 -7.24 18.63 -7.16
N CYS A 68 -6.25 19.35 -7.69
CA CYS A 68 -6.30 20.77 -8.02
C CYS A 68 -6.42 20.94 -9.53
N ASP A 69 -7.24 21.89 -9.99
CA ASP A 69 -7.36 22.20 -11.42
C ASP A 69 -6.06 22.77 -11.97
N CYS A 70 -5.68 22.33 -13.18
CA CYS A 70 -4.48 22.80 -13.85
C CYS A 70 -4.61 22.68 -15.37
N GLU A 71 -3.65 23.27 -16.09
CA GLU A 71 -3.50 23.07 -17.53
C GLU A 71 -2.09 22.55 -17.82
N ILE A 72 -1.97 21.59 -18.73
CA ILE A 72 -0.69 21.05 -19.18
C ILE A 72 -0.43 21.42 -20.64
N LEU A 73 0.78 21.90 -20.92
CA LEU A 73 1.27 22.16 -22.28
C LEU A 73 2.43 21.22 -22.57
N LYS A 74 2.29 20.38 -23.60
CA LYS A 74 3.36 19.50 -24.06
C LYS A 74 4.01 20.15 -25.30
N PRO A 75 5.35 20.22 -25.39
CA PRO A 75 6.00 20.69 -26.61
C PRO A 75 5.49 19.94 -27.85
N GLY A 76 5.11 20.69 -28.90
CA GLY A 76 4.51 20.14 -30.11
C GLY A 76 3.01 19.81 -30.01
N SER A 77 2.34 20.07 -28.88
CA SER A 77 0.87 19.98 -28.81
C SER A 77 0.19 21.19 -29.45
N LYS A 78 -1.10 21.03 -29.82
CA LYS A 78 -1.92 22.10 -30.40
C LYS A 78 -2.38 23.17 -29.40
N GLY A 79 -1.93 23.09 -28.14
CA GLY A 79 -2.33 24.02 -27.08
C GLY A 79 -2.34 23.38 -25.69
N TRP A 80 -2.83 24.17 -24.73
CA TRP A 80 -3.04 23.79 -23.34
C TRP A 80 -4.19 22.80 -23.20
N LYS A 81 -4.01 21.79 -22.33
CA LYS A 81 -5.05 20.82 -21.98
C LYS A 81 -5.44 21.00 -20.52
N LYS A 82 -6.71 21.34 -20.28
CA LYS A 82 -7.31 21.37 -18.94
C LYS A 82 -7.33 19.98 -18.30
N GLY A 83 -7.07 19.92 -17.01
CA GLY A 83 -7.07 18.70 -16.22
C GLY A 83 -6.99 19.00 -14.73
N ARG A 84 -6.66 17.97 -13.96
CA ARG A 84 -6.43 18.08 -12.53
C ARG A 84 -5.14 17.36 -12.15
N VAL A 85 -4.41 17.91 -11.19
CA VAL A 85 -3.19 17.32 -10.61
C VAL A 85 -3.42 17.03 -9.14
N LYS A 86 -2.93 15.88 -8.66
CA LYS A 86 -2.90 15.51 -7.23
C LYS A 86 -1.53 14.93 -6.95
N ILE A 87 -0.91 15.30 -5.84
CA ILE A 87 0.32 14.66 -5.37
C ILE A 87 -0.09 13.58 -4.36
N ARG A 88 0.46 12.37 -4.54
CA ARG A 88 0.30 11.26 -3.61
C ARG A 88 1.67 10.84 -3.11
N ILE A 89 1.75 10.55 -1.82
CA ILE A 89 2.91 9.93 -1.19
C ILE A 89 2.43 8.55 -0.73
N SER A 90 3.11 7.50 -1.17
CA SER A 90 2.85 6.11 -0.80
C SER A 90 4.13 5.50 -0.23
N LEU A 91 3.96 4.61 0.75
CA LEU A 91 4.96 3.63 1.13
C LEU A 91 4.64 2.36 0.35
N GLU A 92 5.61 1.78 -0.35
CA GLU A 92 5.35 0.62 -1.20
C GLU A 92 6.28 -0.54 -0.82
N PHE A 93 5.74 -1.75 -0.89
CA PHE A 93 6.47 -2.99 -0.61
C PHE A 93 6.40 -3.92 -1.83
N CYS A 94 7.52 -4.61 -2.10
CA CYS A 94 7.63 -5.63 -3.13
C CYS A 94 8.30 -6.84 -2.48
N PRO A 95 7.60 -7.97 -2.32
CA PRO A 95 8.21 -9.19 -1.82
C PRO A 95 9.14 -9.81 -2.88
N ASP A 96 10.22 -10.46 -2.45
CA ASP A 96 11.18 -11.12 -3.34
C ASP A 96 10.59 -12.37 -4.00
N GLU A 97 9.75 -13.09 -3.25
CA GLU A 97 8.91 -14.18 -3.75
C GLU A 97 7.50 -13.64 -4.00
N PRO A 98 6.83 -14.05 -5.10
CA PRO A 98 5.45 -13.64 -5.32
C PRO A 98 4.60 -14.11 -4.14
N GLU A 99 3.73 -13.24 -3.62
CA GLU A 99 2.66 -13.69 -2.73
C GLU A 99 1.90 -14.80 -3.46
N ASP A 100 1.92 -16.01 -2.88
CA ASP A 100 1.04 -17.08 -3.30
C ASP A 100 -0.36 -16.49 -3.26
N THR A 101 -0.96 -16.34 -4.44
CA THR A 101 -2.35 -15.91 -4.54
C THR A 101 -3.15 -16.92 -3.74
N GLU A 102 -3.62 -16.53 -2.56
CA GLU A 102 -4.68 -17.25 -1.88
C GLU A 102 -5.82 -17.34 -2.89
N THR A 103 -5.97 -18.52 -3.46
CA THR A 103 -7.13 -18.90 -4.25
C THR A 103 -8.34 -18.46 -3.46
N PRO A 104 -9.27 -17.66 -4.02
CA PRO A 104 -10.49 -17.35 -3.32
C PRO A 104 -11.15 -18.68 -2.96
N GLU A 105 -11.34 -18.89 -1.66
CA GLU A 105 -12.03 -20.01 -1.05
C GLU A 105 -13.47 -20.01 -1.58
N ASN A 106 -13.65 -20.55 -2.79
CA ASN A 106 -14.94 -20.73 -3.40
C ASN A 106 -15.57 -21.94 -2.70
N ASN A 107 -16.51 -21.65 -1.81
CA ASN A 107 -17.42 -22.60 -1.18
C ASN A 107 -17.94 -23.66 -2.17
N GLN A 108 -17.38 -24.88 -2.18
CA GLN A 108 -18.10 -26.17 -2.18
C GLN A 108 -17.15 -27.38 -2.12
N PRO A 109 -17.59 -28.51 -1.52
CA PRO A 109 -16.70 -29.58 -1.05
C PRO A 109 -16.54 -30.69 -2.09
N GLU A 110 -15.30 -31.07 -2.42
CA GLU A 110 -15.01 -32.40 -2.95
C GLU A 110 -13.73 -32.96 -2.30
N THR A 111 -14.00 -33.80 -1.31
CA THR A 111 -13.17 -34.85 -0.72
C THR A 111 -12.11 -35.45 -1.65
N ASN A 112 -10.84 -35.40 -1.23
CA ASN A 112 -9.82 -36.44 -1.43
C ASN A 112 -8.57 -36.17 -0.55
N GLU A 113 -8.77 -35.78 0.71
CA GLU A 113 -7.68 -35.88 1.68
C GLU A 113 -7.52 -37.35 2.10
N PRO A 114 -6.31 -37.92 2.15
CA PRO A 114 -6.12 -39.21 2.80
C PRO A 114 -6.55 -39.05 4.26
N GLU A 115 -7.46 -39.91 4.73
CA GLU A 115 -8.08 -39.83 6.06
C GLU A 115 -7.04 -39.47 7.12
N SER A 116 -7.26 -38.33 7.79
CA SER A 116 -6.34 -37.84 8.80
C SER A 116 -6.44 -38.75 10.03
N PRO A 117 -5.33 -39.12 10.68
CA PRO A 117 -5.34 -39.95 11.89
C PRO A 117 -6.12 -39.33 13.06
N LEU A 118 -6.51 -38.06 12.97
CA LEU A 118 -7.38 -37.37 13.93
C LEU A 118 -8.88 -37.56 13.65
N ASP A 119 -9.28 -38.02 12.47
CA ASP A 119 -10.69 -38.27 12.13
C ASP A 119 -11.23 -39.52 12.83
N ASP A 120 -10.39 -40.53 13.06
CA ASP A 120 -10.77 -41.70 13.86
C ASP A 120 -11.12 -41.34 15.31
N LEU A 121 -10.44 -40.35 15.89
CA LEU A 121 -10.75 -39.86 17.24
C LEU A 121 -12.10 -39.13 17.30
N ARG A 122 -12.42 -38.35 16.26
CA ARG A 122 -13.72 -37.66 16.14
C ARG A 122 -14.87 -38.66 16.04
N ARG A 123 -14.66 -39.76 15.31
CA ARG A 123 -15.64 -40.84 15.17
C ARG A 123 -15.90 -41.54 16.51
N MET A 124 -14.84 -41.86 17.26
CA MET A 124 -14.97 -42.48 18.58
C MET A 124 -15.74 -41.61 19.60
N ILE A 125 -15.59 -40.29 19.55
CA ILE A 125 -16.27 -39.37 20.48
C ILE A 125 -17.79 -39.32 20.18
N ASN A 126 -18.17 -39.34 18.90
CA ASN A 126 -19.58 -39.26 18.52
C ASN A 126 -20.34 -40.58 18.69
N GLU A 127 -19.64 -41.73 18.71
CA GLU A 127 -20.24 -43.05 18.94
C GLU A 127 -20.50 -43.37 20.42
N GLN A 128 -20.01 -42.55 21.36
CA GLN A 128 -20.18 -42.74 22.81
C GLN A 128 -21.31 -41.91 23.45
N THR A 129 -22.24 -41.37 22.66
CA THR A 129 -23.43 -40.64 23.16
C THR A 129 -24.72 -41.32 22.72
#